data_AF-I1XJ60-F1
#
_entry.id   AF-I1XJ60-F1
#
_cell.length_a   1.000
_cell.length_b   1.000
_cell.length_c   1.000
_cell.angle_alpha   90.00
_cell.angle_beta   90.00
_cell.angle_gamma   90.00
#
_symmetry.space_group_name_H-M   'P 1'
#
loop_
_entity.id
_entity.type
_entity.pdbx_description
1 polymer ?
#
loop_
_entity_poly.entity_id
_entity_poly.type
_entity_poly.pdbx_seq_one_letter_code
_entity_poly.pdbx_strand_id
1 'polypeptide(L)'
;MLELKRLSGEALNQFIPELARLRIEVFRDFPYLYDGDPDYEARYLQTYIEAPDSVIVLAFDGDKVVGASTGIPLKYETDEVKAPFINAGIDVDSVFYCGESVLLSQYRGKGAGVAFFEHREQHARELGGYEFSCFCGVQRLEDHPRRPSGYKPLDNFWRKRGYEKHPELNTTFSWKELDEEHESPKPMTFWMKRL
;
A
#
# COMPACT_ATOMS: atom_id res chain seq x y z
N MET A 1 18.46 12.04 9.29
CA MET A 1 17.06 11.82 9.68
C MET A 1 16.27 11.83 8.39
N LEU A 2 15.27 10.95 8.23
CA LEU A 2 14.49 10.92 6.99
C LEU A 2 13.57 12.14 6.93
N GLU A 3 13.49 12.77 5.76
CA GLU A 3 12.53 13.83 5.48
C GLU A 3 11.30 13.20 4.79
N LEU A 4 10.10 13.51 5.28
CA LEU A 4 8.85 13.01 4.71
C LEU A 4 8.14 14.14 3.98
N LYS A 5 7.71 13.90 2.73
CA LYS A 5 6.95 14.87 1.93
C LYS A 5 5.65 14.25 1.44
N ARG A 6 4.54 14.92 1.73
CA ARG A 6 3.23 14.63 1.13
C ARG A 6 3.08 15.39 -0.17
N LEU A 7 2.69 14.69 -1.22
CA LEU A 7 2.48 15.21 -2.56
C LEU A 7 1.17 14.67 -3.13
N SER A 8 0.56 15.42 -4.06
CA SER A 8 -0.68 15.06 -4.76
C SER A 8 -0.70 15.67 -6.16
N GLY A 9 -1.52 15.10 -7.05
CA GLY A 9 -1.68 15.59 -8.42
C GLY A 9 -0.39 15.56 -9.26
N GLU A 10 -0.24 16.51 -10.18
CA GLU A 10 0.85 16.52 -11.18
C GLU A 10 2.26 16.55 -10.59
N ALA A 11 2.43 17.00 -9.35
CA ALA A 11 3.72 17.01 -8.65
C ALA A 11 4.33 15.59 -8.51
N LEU A 12 3.49 14.55 -8.63
CA LEU A 12 3.86 13.14 -8.56
C LEU A 12 4.54 12.62 -9.83
N ASN A 13 4.29 13.23 -10.99
CA ASN A 13 4.77 12.75 -12.29
C ASN A 13 6.29 12.53 -12.31
N GLN A 14 7.05 13.43 -11.70
CA GLN A 14 8.52 13.34 -11.64
C GLN A 14 9.03 12.17 -10.77
N PHE A 15 8.19 11.61 -9.89
CA PHE A 15 8.56 10.55 -8.97
C PHE A 15 8.10 9.15 -9.41
N ILE A 16 7.31 9.02 -10.50
CA ILE A 16 6.88 7.71 -11.03
C ILE A 16 8.05 6.73 -11.19
N PRO A 17 9.20 7.12 -11.79
CA PRO A 17 10.30 6.17 -11.96
C PRO A 17 10.87 5.66 -10.63
N GLU A 18 10.98 6.54 -9.63
CA GLU A 18 11.47 6.15 -8.30
C GLU A 18 10.45 5.28 -7.55
N LEU A 19 9.16 5.57 -7.69
CA LEU A 19 8.09 4.77 -7.11
C LEU A 19 8.05 3.36 -7.72
N ALA A 20 8.09 3.25 -9.05
CA ALA A 20 8.13 1.97 -9.75
C ALA A 20 9.36 1.14 -9.31
N ARG A 21 10.54 1.78 -9.23
CA ARG A 21 11.77 1.14 -8.74
C ARG A 21 11.60 0.61 -7.32
N LEU A 22 11.06 1.43 -6.40
CA LEU A 22 10.85 1.05 -5.00
C LEU A 22 9.85 -0.10 -4.87
N ARG A 23 8.77 -0.07 -5.64
CA ARG A 23 7.77 -1.14 -5.68
C ARG A 23 8.37 -2.46 -6.10
N ILE A 24 9.09 -2.48 -7.23
CA ILE A 24 9.75 -3.70 -7.70
C ILE A 24 10.76 -4.18 -6.65
N GLU A 25 11.64 -3.31 -6.15
CA GLU A 25 12.69 -3.70 -5.21
C GLU A 25 12.12 -4.24 -3.88
N VAL A 26 11.11 -3.57 -3.32
CA VAL A 26 10.55 -3.94 -2.01
C VAL A 26 9.57 -5.10 -2.11
N PHE A 27 8.72 -5.15 -3.14
CA PHE A 27 7.77 -6.25 -3.32
C PHE A 27 8.44 -7.51 -3.87
N ARG A 28 9.69 -7.45 -4.35
CA ARG A 28 10.48 -8.66 -4.62
C ARG A 28 10.72 -9.51 -3.37
N ASP A 29 10.72 -8.89 -2.19
CA ASP A 29 10.85 -9.60 -0.91
C ASP A 29 9.55 -10.31 -0.50
N PHE A 30 9.68 -11.31 0.39
CA PHE A 30 8.54 -11.90 1.08
C PHE A 30 7.81 -10.82 1.92
N PRO A 31 6.47 -10.72 1.88
CA PRO A 31 5.54 -11.75 1.40
C PRO A 31 5.04 -11.61 -0.04
N TYR A 32 5.51 -10.64 -0.83
CA TYR A 32 4.96 -10.37 -2.15
C TYR A 32 5.64 -11.19 -3.25
N LEU A 33 6.96 -11.38 -3.17
CA LEU A 33 7.76 -12.19 -4.13
C LEU A 33 7.55 -11.77 -5.58
N TYR A 34 7.27 -10.48 -5.81
CA TYR A 34 6.91 -9.93 -7.09
C TYR A 34 8.09 -9.93 -8.07
N ASP A 35 7.88 -10.42 -9.30
CA ASP A 35 8.92 -10.47 -10.33
C ASP A 35 9.22 -9.08 -10.93
N GLY A 36 8.23 -8.18 -10.95
CA GLY A 36 8.37 -6.81 -11.44
C GLY A 36 8.06 -6.64 -12.92
N ASP A 37 7.12 -5.76 -13.25
CA ASP A 37 6.89 -5.25 -14.61
C ASP A 37 6.89 -3.70 -14.57
N PRO A 38 7.98 -3.04 -15.02
CA PRO A 38 8.07 -1.59 -15.02
C PRO A 38 6.94 -0.87 -15.77
N ASP A 39 6.43 -1.45 -16.86
CA ASP A 39 5.36 -0.84 -17.65
C ASP A 39 4.02 -0.94 -16.93
N TYR A 40 3.77 -2.06 -16.24
CA TYR A 40 2.63 -2.20 -15.34
C TYR A 40 2.69 -1.18 -14.20
N GLU A 41 3.86 -1.03 -13.57
CA GLU A 41 4.06 -0.12 -12.45
C GLU A 41 3.78 1.34 -12.82
N ALA A 42 4.24 1.77 -14.00
CA ALA A 42 3.95 3.11 -14.50
C ALA A 42 2.44 3.35 -14.69
N ARG A 43 1.71 2.37 -15.27
CA ARG A 43 0.25 2.45 -15.44
C ARG A 43 -0.49 2.46 -14.10
N TYR A 44 -0.09 1.61 -13.17
CA TYR A 44 -0.67 1.55 -11.84
C TYR A 44 -0.52 2.89 -11.09
N LEU A 45 0.67 3.47 -11.13
CA LEU A 45 0.96 4.75 -10.48
C LEU A 45 0.21 5.92 -11.14
N GLN A 46 -0.07 5.85 -12.44
CA GLN A 46 -0.84 6.86 -13.14
C GLN A 46 -2.26 7.01 -12.57
N THR A 47 -2.90 5.91 -12.14
CA THR A 47 -4.21 5.96 -11.47
C THR A 47 -4.19 6.84 -10.23
N TYR A 48 -3.13 6.75 -9.42
CA TYR A 48 -2.97 7.60 -8.24
C TYR A 48 -2.74 9.06 -8.62
N ILE A 49 -2.14 9.36 -9.76
CA ILE A 49 -1.89 10.75 -10.18
C ILE A 49 -3.17 11.41 -10.66
N GLU A 50 -4.00 10.67 -11.38
CA GLU A 50 -5.23 11.16 -12.00
C GLU A 50 -6.41 11.19 -11.03
N ALA A 51 -6.37 10.35 -9.99
CA ALA A 51 -7.43 10.29 -9.00
C ALA A 51 -7.46 11.57 -8.13
N PRO A 52 -8.62 12.25 -8.05
CA PRO A 52 -8.82 13.31 -7.09
C PRO A 52 -8.53 12.84 -5.67
N ASP A 53 -7.99 13.75 -4.86
CA ASP A 53 -7.77 13.54 -3.43
C ASP A 53 -6.82 12.38 -3.08
N SER A 54 -6.00 11.95 -4.04
CA SER A 54 -4.92 11.01 -3.81
C SER A 54 -3.73 11.68 -3.11
N VAL A 55 -2.91 10.87 -2.45
CA VAL A 55 -1.68 11.30 -1.80
C VAL A 55 -0.56 10.29 -1.99
N ILE A 56 0.64 10.79 -2.17
CA ILE A 56 1.87 10.02 -2.00
C ILE A 56 2.70 10.67 -0.91
N VAL A 57 3.23 9.85 -0.01
CA VAL A 57 4.17 10.25 1.03
C VAL A 57 5.52 9.67 0.66
N LEU A 58 6.48 10.52 0.32
CA LEU A 58 7.84 10.12 -0.01
C LEU A 58 8.75 10.27 1.20
N ALA A 59 9.65 9.30 1.41
CA ALA A 59 10.73 9.37 2.38
C ALA A 59 12.06 9.64 1.67
N PHE A 60 12.75 10.69 2.10
CA PHE A 60 14.01 11.14 1.54
C PHE A 60 15.17 10.92 2.52
N ASP A 61 16.31 10.47 1.98
CA ASP A 61 17.62 10.58 2.62
C ASP A 61 18.52 11.47 1.76
N GLY A 62 18.63 12.75 2.14
CA GLY A 62 19.13 13.80 1.24
C GLY A 62 18.24 13.92 0.01
N ASP A 63 18.83 13.87 -1.17
CA ASP A 63 18.09 13.96 -2.44
C ASP A 63 17.52 12.62 -2.92
N LYS A 64 17.78 11.52 -2.20
CA LYS A 64 17.38 10.17 -2.61
C LYS A 64 16.03 9.78 -2.04
N VAL A 65 15.12 9.32 -2.89
CA VAL A 65 13.88 8.66 -2.46
C VAL A 65 14.19 7.23 -1.98
N VAL A 66 13.90 6.96 -0.71
CA VAL A 66 14.22 5.69 -0.05
C VAL A 66 12.98 4.91 0.43
N GLY A 67 11.82 5.52 0.30
CA GLY A 67 10.53 4.86 0.54
C GLY A 67 9.38 5.72 0.07
N ALA A 68 8.22 5.10 -0.07
CA ALA A 68 6.99 5.75 -0.44
C ALA A 68 5.78 5.05 0.15
N SER A 69 4.69 5.77 0.31
CA SER A 69 3.37 5.20 0.56
C SER A 69 2.31 5.97 -0.18
N THR A 70 1.32 5.29 -0.73
CA THR A 70 0.20 5.92 -1.45
C THR A 70 -1.10 5.84 -0.66
N GLY A 71 -2.02 6.74 -0.96
CA GLY A 71 -3.40 6.71 -0.51
C GLY A 71 -4.33 7.34 -1.53
N ILE A 72 -5.57 6.88 -1.56
CA ILE A 72 -6.60 7.27 -2.53
C ILE A 72 -7.99 7.03 -1.93
N PRO A 73 -9.01 7.82 -2.26
CA PRO A 73 -10.40 7.50 -1.91
C PRO A 73 -10.80 6.15 -2.53
N LEU A 74 -11.42 5.25 -1.73
CA LEU A 74 -11.73 3.89 -2.16
C LEU A 74 -12.62 3.85 -3.42
N LYS A 75 -13.48 4.84 -3.61
CA LYS A 75 -14.32 4.94 -4.82
C LYS A 75 -13.55 5.02 -6.14
N TYR A 76 -12.29 5.49 -6.11
CA TYR A 76 -11.42 5.58 -7.29
C TYR A 76 -10.53 4.35 -7.48
N GLU A 77 -10.60 3.38 -6.57
CA GLU A 77 -9.89 2.12 -6.73
C GLU A 77 -10.60 1.16 -7.70
N THR A 78 -9.90 0.08 -8.04
CA THR A 78 -10.39 -0.96 -8.94
C THR A 78 -11.60 -1.70 -8.35
N ASP A 79 -12.36 -2.37 -9.22
CA ASP A 79 -13.60 -3.03 -8.82
C ASP A 79 -13.34 -4.18 -7.84
N GLU A 80 -12.22 -4.91 -7.98
CA GLU A 80 -11.82 -5.96 -7.06
C GLU A 80 -11.45 -5.45 -5.65
N VAL A 81 -11.01 -4.19 -5.52
CA VAL A 81 -10.74 -3.55 -4.23
C VAL A 81 -12.04 -3.05 -3.59
N LYS A 82 -12.97 -2.53 -4.39
CA LYS A 82 -14.27 -2.00 -3.92
C LYS A 82 -15.27 -3.10 -3.56
N ALA A 83 -15.28 -4.22 -4.30
CA ALA A 83 -16.30 -5.26 -4.19
C ALA A 83 -16.51 -5.79 -2.76
N PRO A 84 -15.48 -6.05 -1.93
CA PRO A 84 -15.67 -6.55 -0.57
C PRO A 84 -16.45 -5.56 0.32
N PHE A 85 -16.24 -4.25 0.14
CA PHE A 85 -16.91 -3.20 0.91
C PHE A 85 -18.37 -3.06 0.47
N ILE A 86 -18.61 -3.03 -0.84
CA ILE A 86 -19.96 -2.97 -1.42
C ILE A 86 -20.79 -4.16 -0.95
N ASN A 87 -20.22 -5.38 -1.01
CA ASN A 87 -20.89 -6.61 -0.58
C ASN A 87 -21.18 -6.63 0.93
N ALA A 88 -20.35 -5.97 1.74
CA ALA A 88 -20.56 -5.81 3.18
C ALA A 88 -21.52 -4.65 3.53
N GLY A 89 -22.02 -3.89 2.54
CA GLY A 89 -22.86 -2.72 2.77
C GLY A 89 -22.12 -1.50 3.31
N ILE A 90 -20.79 -1.44 3.13
CA ILE A 90 -19.96 -0.30 3.52
C ILE A 90 -19.93 0.69 2.34
N ASP A 91 -20.25 1.95 2.62
CA ASP A 91 -20.19 3.02 1.63
C ASP A 91 -18.74 3.32 1.24
N VAL A 92 -18.38 3.09 -0.02
CA VAL A 92 -17.03 3.30 -0.54
C VAL A 92 -16.62 4.78 -0.56
N ASP A 93 -17.58 5.71 -0.56
CA ASP A 93 -17.29 7.14 -0.44
C ASP A 93 -16.78 7.52 0.97
N SER A 94 -17.09 6.70 1.99
CA SER A 94 -16.69 6.91 3.38
C SER A 94 -15.30 6.33 3.72
N VAL A 95 -14.62 5.68 2.78
CA VAL A 95 -13.38 4.92 3.04
C VAL A 95 -12.20 5.50 2.26
N PHE A 96 -11.11 5.78 2.97
CA PHE A 96 -9.83 6.16 2.39
C PHE A 96 -8.86 4.97 2.35
N TYR A 97 -8.47 4.54 1.15
CA TYR A 97 -7.62 3.38 0.93
C TYR A 97 -6.13 3.77 0.91
N CYS A 98 -5.34 3.07 1.71
CA CYS A 98 -3.90 3.24 1.87
C CYS A 98 -3.17 2.14 1.07
N GLY A 99 -2.99 2.35 -0.24
CA GLY A 99 -2.58 1.33 -1.20
C GLY A 99 -1.29 0.59 -0.86
N GLU A 100 -0.18 1.31 -0.72
CA GLU A 100 1.12 0.68 -0.51
C GLU A 100 1.98 1.38 0.53
N SER A 101 2.98 0.66 1.03
CA SER A 101 4.04 1.21 1.88
C SER A 101 5.33 0.47 1.58
N VAL A 102 6.13 1.06 0.71
CA VAL A 102 7.42 0.52 0.27
C VAL A 102 8.54 1.28 0.94
N LEU A 103 9.45 0.55 1.58
CA LEU A 103 10.60 1.12 2.27
C LEU A 103 11.79 0.19 2.13
N LEU A 104 12.88 0.75 1.61
CA LEU A 104 14.15 0.06 1.47
C LEU A 104 14.61 -0.51 2.82
N SER A 105 15.12 -1.74 2.80
CA SER A 105 15.36 -2.54 4.01
C SER A 105 16.29 -1.87 5.01
N GLN A 106 17.32 -1.15 4.55
CA GLN A 106 18.29 -0.41 5.35
C GLN A 106 17.72 0.84 6.07
N TYR A 107 16.46 1.20 5.78
CA TYR A 107 15.75 2.31 6.44
C TYR A 107 14.62 1.84 7.36
N ARG A 108 14.33 0.54 7.41
CA ARG A 108 13.33 -0.03 8.32
C ARG A 108 13.75 0.17 9.77
N GLY A 109 12.78 0.30 10.68
CA GLY A 109 13.02 0.55 12.10
C GLY A 109 13.41 2.00 12.47
N LYS A 110 13.44 2.92 11.50
CA LYS A 110 13.79 4.34 11.71
C LYS A 110 12.56 5.29 11.75
N GLY A 111 11.37 4.75 12.02
CA GLY A 111 10.13 5.53 12.17
C GLY A 111 9.34 5.81 10.88
N ALA A 112 9.93 5.67 9.69
CA ALA A 112 9.24 6.02 8.43
C ALA A 112 7.90 5.29 8.23
N GLY A 113 7.84 4.00 8.57
CA GLY A 113 6.60 3.23 8.45
C GLY A 113 5.49 3.70 9.40
N VAL A 114 5.80 4.36 10.52
CA VAL A 114 4.80 5.03 11.37
C VAL A 114 4.33 6.31 10.67
N ALA A 115 5.29 7.15 10.26
CA ALA A 115 5.01 8.41 9.58
C ALA A 115 4.14 8.24 8.32
N PHE A 116 4.35 7.19 7.51
CA PHE A 116 3.52 6.89 6.35
C PHE A 116 2.02 6.72 6.67
N PHE A 117 1.69 6.12 7.81
CA PHE A 117 0.30 6.00 8.23
C PHE A 117 -0.23 7.35 8.73
N GLU A 118 0.53 8.03 9.60
CA GLU A 118 0.15 9.35 10.12
C GLU A 118 -0.13 10.34 8.99
N HIS A 119 0.76 10.43 7.99
CA HIS A 119 0.58 11.33 6.86
C HIS A 119 -0.66 11.02 6.01
N ARG A 120 -0.94 9.74 5.72
CA ARG A 120 -2.10 9.33 4.91
C ARG A 120 -3.40 9.50 5.67
N GLU A 121 -3.44 9.12 6.95
CA GLU A 121 -4.61 9.35 7.80
C GLU A 121 -4.88 10.85 7.99
N GLN A 122 -3.84 11.65 8.21
CA GLN A 122 -3.97 13.10 8.31
C GLN A 122 -4.49 13.72 7.00
N HIS A 123 -4.04 13.22 5.85
CA HIS A 123 -4.55 13.66 4.56
C HIS A 123 -6.05 13.37 4.42
N ALA A 124 -6.48 12.15 4.73
CA ALA A 124 -7.91 11.80 4.73
C ALA A 124 -8.73 12.69 5.67
N ARG A 125 -8.22 12.99 6.89
CA ARG A 125 -8.89 13.89 7.83
C ARG A 125 -9.00 15.34 7.31
N GLU A 126 -7.98 15.84 6.62
CA GLU A 126 -7.96 17.19 6.06
C GLU A 126 -8.94 17.36 4.89
N LEU A 127 -9.11 16.32 4.07
CA LEU A 127 -10.12 16.28 3.02
C LEU A 127 -11.55 16.26 3.60
N GLY A 128 -11.72 15.56 4.72
CA GLY A 128 -13.02 15.34 5.35
C GLY A 128 -13.87 14.32 4.59
N GLY A 129 -14.99 13.91 5.20
CA GLY A 129 -15.94 12.97 4.60
C GLY A 129 -15.58 11.48 4.71
N TYR A 130 -14.35 11.14 5.13
CA TYR A 130 -13.93 9.76 5.35
C TYR A 130 -14.14 9.34 6.81
N GLU A 131 -14.87 8.24 7.02
CA GLU A 131 -15.04 7.62 8.33
C GLU A 131 -13.94 6.61 8.64
N PHE A 132 -13.38 5.98 7.60
CA PHE A 132 -12.43 4.89 7.75
C PHE A 132 -11.17 5.12 6.92
N SER A 133 -10.05 4.65 7.45
CA SER A 133 -8.86 4.34 6.67
C SER A 133 -8.72 2.82 6.59
N CYS A 134 -8.38 2.31 5.41
CA CYS A 134 -8.14 0.89 5.22
C CYS A 134 -6.92 0.62 4.35
N PHE A 135 -6.40 -0.61 4.41
CA PHE A 135 -5.44 -1.16 3.45
C PHE A 135 -5.66 -2.68 3.38
N CYS A 136 -5.06 -3.37 2.42
CA CYS A 136 -5.04 -4.84 2.43
C CYS A 136 -3.61 -5.39 2.44
N GLY A 137 -3.46 -6.57 3.03
CA GLY A 137 -2.19 -7.31 3.06
C GLY A 137 -2.37 -8.71 2.47
N VAL A 138 -1.34 -9.17 1.75
CA VAL A 138 -1.30 -10.52 1.18
C VAL A 138 -1.33 -11.56 2.29
N GLN A 139 -2.15 -12.60 2.11
CA GLN A 139 -2.20 -13.75 2.99
C GLN A 139 -1.23 -14.82 2.51
N ARG A 140 -0.38 -15.31 3.41
CA ARG A 140 0.59 -16.39 3.14
C ARG A 140 0.46 -17.47 4.19
N LEU A 141 0.66 -18.71 3.75
CA LEU A 141 0.80 -19.85 4.65
C LEU A 141 2.02 -19.67 5.56
N GLU A 142 1.95 -20.21 6.77
CA GLU A 142 3.03 -20.11 7.76
C GLU A 142 4.28 -20.87 7.33
N ASP A 143 4.11 -21.96 6.59
CA ASP A 143 5.15 -22.87 6.09
C ASP A 143 5.57 -22.55 4.64
N HIS A 144 5.23 -21.36 4.11
CA HIS A 144 5.58 -20.96 2.76
C HIS A 144 7.10 -21.11 2.52
N PRO A 145 7.55 -21.80 1.44
CA PRO A 145 8.96 -22.20 1.28
C PRO A 145 9.94 -21.02 1.18
N ARG A 146 9.47 -19.89 0.64
CA ARG A 146 10.23 -18.63 0.55
C ARG A 146 10.15 -17.75 1.80
N ARG A 147 9.44 -18.17 2.87
CA ARG A 147 9.33 -17.39 4.11
C ARG A 147 10.67 -17.37 4.87
N PRO A 148 11.27 -16.20 5.12
CA PRO A 148 12.51 -16.13 5.90
C PRO A 148 12.32 -16.63 7.33
N SER A 149 13.31 -17.33 7.89
CA SER A 149 13.27 -17.87 9.26
C SER A 149 13.05 -16.80 10.35
N GLY A 150 13.50 -15.57 10.10
CA GLY A 150 13.31 -14.42 10.98
C GLY A 150 12.13 -13.50 10.62
N TYR A 151 11.24 -13.91 9.70
CA TYR A 151 10.16 -13.05 9.24
C TYR A 151 9.19 -12.69 10.36
N LYS A 152 8.95 -11.39 10.54
CA LYS A 152 7.98 -10.86 11.49
C LYS A 152 6.78 -10.31 10.73
N PRO A 153 5.58 -10.91 10.87
CA PRO A 153 4.36 -10.37 10.30
C PRO A 153 4.09 -8.95 10.79
N LEU A 154 3.52 -8.12 9.91
CA LEU A 154 3.18 -6.74 10.22
C LEU A 154 1.87 -6.60 11.01
N ASP A 155 1.13 -7.69 11.26
CA ASP A 155 -0.11 -7.69 12.03
C ASP A 155 -0.02 -6.96 13.37
N ASN A 156 1.02 -7.25 14.17
CA ASN A 156 1.24 -6.58 15.45
C ASN A 156 1.63 -5.11 15.28
N PHE A 157 2.32 -4.80 14.18
CA PHE A 157 2.65 -3.43 13.84
C PHE A 157 1.38 -2.65 13.51
N TRP A 158 0.48 -3.17 12.67
CA TRP A 158 -0.79 -2.54 12.30
C TRP A 158 -1.76 -2.38 13.48
N ARG A 159 -1.92 -3.42 14.31
CA ARG A 159 -2.76 -3.34 15.53
C ARG A 159 -2.35 -2.19 16.45
N LYS A 160 -1.04 -1.95 16.60
CA LYS A 160 -0.52 -0.83 17.41
C LYS A 160 -0.88 0.56 16.87
N ARG A 161 -1.34 0.68 15.62
CA ARG A 161 -1.87 1.95 15.06
C ARG A 161 -3.39 2.00 15.03
N GLY A 162 -4.07 1.02 15.63
CA GLY A 162 -5.53 0.97 15.71
C GLY A 162 -6.20 0.35 14.50
N TYR A 163 -5.48 -0.37 13.65
CA TYR A 163 -6.08 -1.15 12.57
C TYR A 163 -6.49 -2.53 13.04
N GLU A 164 -7.72 -2.90 12.71
CA GLU A 164 -8.31 -4.21 12.98
C GLU A 164 -8.37 -5.01 11.67
N LYS A 165 -8.12 -6.32 11.77
CA LYS A 165 -8.19 -7.22 10.62
C LYS A 165 -9.65 -7.59 10.39
N HIS A 166 -10.10 -7.53 9.15
CA HIS A 166 -11.45 -7.89 8.72
C HIS A 166 -11.40 -9.08 7.75
N PRO A 167 -11.31 -10.34 8.22
CA PRO A 167 -11.24 -11.52 7.35
C PRO A 167 -12.41 -11.66 6.38
N GLU A 168 -13.58 -11.15 6.75
CA GLU A 168 -14.77 -11.07 5.91
C GLU A 168 -14.60 -10.12 4.71
N LEU A 169 -13.70 -9.13 4.83
CA LEU A 169 -13.30 -8.26 3.74
C LEU A 169 -12.03 -8.82 3.10
N ASN A 170 -12.20 -9.59 2.04
CA ASN A 170 -11.11 -10.21 1.30
C ASN A 170 -11.31 -10.09 -0.21
N THR A 171 -10.20 -10.09 -0.93
CA THR A 171 -10.15 -10.04 -2.40
C THR A 171 -8.93 -10.81 -2.89
N THR A 172 -8.71 -10.83 -4.21
CA THR A 172 -7.51 -11.39 -4.82
C THR A 172 -6.89 -10.38 -5.77
N PHE A 173 -5.59 -10.18 -5.70
CA PHE A 173 -4.85 -9.48 -6.75
C PHE A 173 -3.99 -10.47 -7.52
N SER A 174 -3.85 -10.27 -8.82
CA SER A 174 -3.01 -11.10 -9.67
C SER A 174 -1.66 -10.43 -9.89
N TRP A 175 -0.59 -11.19 -9.69
CA TRP A 175 0.74 -10.83 -10.13
C TRP A 175 1.57 -12.09 -10.32
N LYS A 176 2.66 -11.95 -11.08
CA LYS A 176 3.65 -12.99 -11.29
C LYS A 176 4.68 -12.99 -10.17
N GLU A 177 4.84 -14.11 -9.49
CA GLU A 177 5.94 -14.31 -8.54
C GLU A 177 7.22 -14.79 -9.23
N LEU A 178 8.35 -14.72 -8.51
CA LEU A 178 9.69 -15.13 -8.96
C LEU A 178 9.76 -16.53 -9.58
N ASP A 179 8.94 -17.45 -9.09
CA ASP A 179 8.95 -18.88 -9.45
C ASP A 179 7.76 -19.25 -10.37
N GLU A 180 7.00 -18.27 -10.85
CA GLU A 180 5.83 -18.49 -11.70
C GLU A 180 6.12 -18.11 -13.16
N GLU A 181 5.52 -18.81 -14.12
CA GLU A 181 5.59 -18.43 -15.54
C GLU A 181 4.56 -17.36 -15.92
N HIS A 182 3.40 -17.36 -15.24
CA HIS A 182 2.27 -16.50 -15.50
C HIS A 182 1.75 -15.89 -14.19
N GLU A 183 0.98 -14.81 -14.28
CA GLU A 183 0.30 -14.26 -13.11
C GLU A 183 -0.66 -15.28 -12.50
N SER A 184 -0.74 -15.28 -11.17
CA SER A 184 -1.74 -16.07 -10.45
C SER A 184 -2.37 -15.24 -9.33
N PRO A 185 -3.63 -15.52 -8.94
CA PRO A 185 -4.35 -14.74 -7.95
C PRO A 185 -3.81 -15.00 -6.55
N LYS A 186 -3.56 -13.94 -5.79
CA LYS A 186 -3.06 -14.02 -4.42
C LYS A 186 -4.08 -13.42 -3.46
N PRO A 187 -4.45 -14.13 -2.38
CA PRO A 187 -5.47 -13.68 -1.45
C PRO A 187 -4.99 -12.46 -0.65
N MET A 188 -5.85 -11.47 -0.54
CA MET A 188 -5.64 -10.23 0.21
C MET A 188 -6.72 -10.12 1.29
N THR A 189 -6.36 -9.60 2.47
CA THR A 189 -7.32 -9.31 3.54
C THR A 189 -7.20 -7.86 3.96
N PHE A 190 -8.35 -7.20 4.11
CA PHE A 190 -8.40 -5.80 4.51
C PHE A 190 -8.23 -5.63 6.02
N TRP A 191 -7.66 -4.49 6.35
CA TRP A 191 -7.52 -3.95 7.69
C TRP A 191 -8.15 -2.57 7.70
N MET A 192 -8.92 -2.25 8.74
CA MET A 192 -9.63 -0.98 8.84
C MET A 192 -9.39 -0.31 10.18
N LYS A 193 -9.45 1.01 10.16
CA LYS A 193 -9.35 1.89 11.32
C LYS A 193 -10.35 3.02 11.14
N ARG A 194 -11.07 3.39 12.20
CA ARG A 194 -11.87 4.61 12.21
C ARG A 194 -10.98 5.85 12.30
N LEU A 195 -11.23 6.86 11.47
CA LEU A 195 -10.43 8.09 11.41
C LEU A 195 -10.81 9.11 12.47
#